data_AF-A0A099T3H1-F1
#
_entry.id   AF-A0A099T3H1-F1
#
_cell.length_a   1.000
_cell.length_b   1.000
_cell.length_c   1.000
_cell.angle_alpha   90.00
_cell.angle_beta   90.00
_cell.angle_gamma   90.00
#
_symmetry.space_group_name_H-M   'P 1'
#
loop_
_entity.id
_entity.type
_entity.pdbx_description
1 polymer ?
#
loop_
_entity_poly.entity_id
_entity_poly.type
_entity_poly.pdbx_seq_one_letter_code
_entity_poly.pdbx_strand_id
1 'polypeptide(L)'
;MNIIKGAIIGLICTVILYMVPLVNALSPFFGGLIGGYVASEGAFGGFKVGVLMSLLAAIPGFMLSGVLALLLADIPVLGAILAGSGLFITFVIVIYTAIFGIIGAVVGGVVADNN
;
A
#
# COMPACT_ATOMS: atom_id res chain seq x y z
N MET A 1 -8.68 -4.14 -17.14
CA MET A 1 -9.66 -4.21 -16.02
C MET A 1 -9.15 -5.08 -14.87
N ASN A 2 -8.42 -6.16 -15.17
CA ASN A 2 -7.90 -7.09 -14.17
C ASN A 2 -6.81 -6.49 -13.27
N ILE A 3 -5.92 -5.63 -13.81
CA ILE A 3 -4.91 -4.91 -13.00
C ILE A 3 -5.54 -4.06 -11.89
N ILE A 4 -6.57 -3.26 -12.23
CA ILE A 4 -7.25 -2.37 -11.26
C ILE A 4 -7.95 -3.22 -10.20
N LYS A 5 -8.67 -4.25 -10.63
CA LYS A 5 -9.33 -5.20 -9.73
C LYS A 5 -8.33 -5.87 -8.79
N GLY A 6 -7.19 -6.34 -9.32
CA GLY A 6 -6.10 -6.94 -8.57
C GLY A 6 -5.51 -5.97 -7.54
N ALA A 7 -5.26 -4.71 -7.92
CA ALA A 7 -4.74 -3.70 -7.02
C ALA A 7 -5.72 -3.37 -5.87
N ILE A 8 -7.02 -3.27 -6.16
CA ILE A 8 -8.05 -3.04 -5.14
C ILE A 8 -8.15 -4.22 -4.18
N ILE A 9 -8.20 -5.45 -4.70
CA ILE A 9 -8.29 -6.66 -3.87
C ILE A 9 -7.01 -6.80 -3.02
N GLY A 10 -5.83 -6.60 -3.62
CA GLY A 10 -4.56 -6.64 -2.90
C GLY A 10 -4.48 -5.59 -1.81
N LEU A 11 -4.99 -4.38 -2.05
CA LEU A 11 -5.09 -3.33 -1.04
C LEU A 11 -6.02 -3.74 0.11
N ILE A 12 -7.21 -4.27 -0.19
CA ILE A 12 -8.16 -4.75 0.83
C ILE A 12 -7.52 -5.85 1.67
N CYS A 13 -6.87 -6.82 1.03
CA CYS A 13 -6.14 -7.88 1.72
C CYS A 13 -5.03 -7.31 2.62
N THR A 14 -4.27 -6.33 2.12
CA THR A 14 -3.24 -5.64 2.92
C THR A 14 -3.83 -5.01 4.18
N VAL A 15 -4.96 -4.30 4.05
CA VAL A 15 -5.65 -3.65 5.17
C VAL A 15 -6.16 -4.67 6.19
N ILE A 16 -6.75 -5.78 5.74
CA ILE A 16 -7.21 -6.86 6.62
C ILE A 16 -6.01 -7.47 7.36
N LEU A 17 -4.91 -7.74 6.65
CA LEU A 17 -3.71 -8.36 7.23
C LEU A 17 -2.96 -7.44 8.18
N TYR A 18 -3.12 -6.11 8.07
CA TYR A 18 -2.60 -5.18 9.08
C TYR A 18 -3.22 -5.39 10.47
N MET A 19 -4.43 -5.94 10.54
CA MET A 19 -5.11 -6.25 11.81
C MET A 19 -4.60 -7.53 12.48
N VAL A 20 -3.80 -8.34 11.77
CA VAL A 20 -3.28 -9.61 12.26
C VAL A 20 -1.89 -9.36 12.88
N PRO A 21 -1.72 -9.59 14.20
CA PRO A 21 -0.42 -9.51 14.84
C PRO A 21 0.59 -10.44 14.18
N LEU A 22 1.87 -10.08 14.17
CA LEU A 22 2.98 -10.82 13.52
C LEU A 22 2.99 -10.77 11.98
N VAL A 23 1.83 -10.69 11.31
CA VAL A 23 1.73 -10.65 9.84
C VAL A 23 1.72 -9.22 9.29
N ASN A 24 1.44 -8.22 10.14
CA ASN A 24 1.35 -6.82 9.75
C ASN A 24 2.62 -6.29 9.02
N ALA A 25 3.80 -6.78 9.40
CA ALA A 25 5.09 -6.40 8.83
C ALA A 25 5.37 -7.03 7.46
N LEU A 26 4.48 -7.89 6.97
CA LEU A 26 4.51 -8.46 5.62
C LEU A 26 3.16 -8.31 4.92
N SER A 27 2.22 -7.56 5.50
CA SER A 27 0.89 -7.38 4.91
C SER A 27 0.93 -6.84 3.49
N PRO A 28 1.83 -5.90 3.09
CA PRO A 28 1.89 -5.44 1.72
C PRO A 28 2.37 -6.52 0.77
N PHE A 29 3.27 -7.40 1.22
CA PHE A 29 3.74 -8.52 0.42
C PHE A 29 2.62 -9.50 0.11
N PHE A 30 1.87 -9.93 1.12
CA PHE A 30 0.76 -10.86 0.91
C PHE A 30 -0.41 -10.23 0.15
N GLY A 31 -0.73 -8.96 0.42
CA GLY A 31 -1.73 -8.24 -0.35
C GLY A 31 -1.32 -8.06 -1.81
N GLY A 32 -0.06 -7.70 -2.05
CA GLY A 32 0.53 -7.67 -3.39
C GLY A 32 0.40 -9.03 -4.08
N LEU A 33 0.80 -10.12 -3.41
CA LEU A 33 0.74 -11.48 -3.93
C LEU A 33 -0.68 -11.87 -4.36
N ILE A 34 -1.68 -11.66 -3.51
CA ILE A 34 -3.07 -11.95 -3.85
C ILE A 34 -3.53 -11.06 -5.00
N GLY A 35 -3.20 -9.77 -4.98
CA GLY A 35 -3.56 -8.84 -6.04
C GLY A 35 -2.98 -9.21 -7.41
N GLY A 36 -1.69 -9.56 -7.43
CA GLY A 36 -0.99 -10.02 -8.64
C GLY A 36 -1.55 -11.34 -9.16
N TYR A 37 -1.84 -12.28 -8.27
CA TYR A 37 -2.45 -13.56 -8.61
C TYR A 37 -3.85 -13.38 -9.23
N VAL A 38 -4.68 -12.52 -8.63
CA VAL A 38 -6.04 -12.25 -9.14
C VAL A 38 -6.02 -11.49 -10.47
N ALA A 39 -5.00 -10.66 -10.71
CA ALA A 39 -4.86 -10.01 -12.00
C ALA A 39 -4.51 -11.00 -13.12
N SER A 40 -3.71 -12.04 -12.82
CA SER A 40 -3.35 -13.13 -13.75
C SER A 40 -2.79 -12.63 -15.08
N GLU A 41 -1.89 -11.65 -15.03
CA GLU A 41 -1.25 -11.02 -16.20
C GLU A 41 0.30 -11.17 -16.16
N GLY A 42 0.78 -12.27 -15.55
CA GLY A 42 2.21 -12.55 -15.39
C GLY A 42 2.99 -11.57 -14.55
N ALA A 43 4.32 -11.65 -14.65
CA ALA A 43 5.25 -10.83 -13.88
C ALA A 43 5.05 -9.32 -14.12
N PHE A 44 4.89 -8.92 -15.38
CA PHE A 44 4.74 -7.51 -15.76
C PHE A 44 3.37 -6.95 -15.35
N GLY A 45 2.31 -7.76 -15.42
CA GLY A 45 1.01 -7.42 -14.85
C GLY A 45 1.09 -7.25 -13.33
N GLY A 46 1.75 -8.18 -12.66
CA GLY A 46 2.04 -8.12 -11.21
C GLY A 46 2.78 -6.85 -10.81
N PHE A 47 3.80 -6.44 -11.56
CA PHE A 47 4.51 -5.17 -11.33
C PHE A 47 3.55 -3.97 -11.38
N LYS A 48 2.70 -3.88 -12.41
CA LYS A 48 1.70 -2.80 -12.54
C LYS A 48 0.69 -2.81 -11.40
N VAL A 49 0.25 -4.00 -10.97
CA VAL A 49 -0.65 -4.16 -9.81
C VAL A 49 0.01 -3.63 -8.55
N GLY A 50 1.27 -4.00 -8.29
CA GLY A 50 2.02 -3.55 -7.12
C GLY A 50 2.20 -2.03 -7.10
N VAL A 51 2.58 -1.42 -8.22
CA VAL A 51 2.69 0.05 -8.35
C VAL A 51 1.34 0.72 -8.08
N LEU A 52 0.27 0.24 -8.72
CA LEU A 52 -1.07 0.82 -8.57
C LEU A 52 -1.60 0.67 -7.14
N MET A 53 -1.41 -0.49 -6.52
CA MET A 53 -1.78 -0.75 -5.13
C MET A 53 -1.07 0.22 -4.18
N SER A 54 0.20 0.51 -4.43
CA SER A 54 1.03 1.38 -3.59
C SER A 54 0.62 2.85 -3.70
N LEU A 55 0.29 3.30 -4.91
CA LEU A 55 -0.27 4.63 -5.15
C LEU A 55 -1.62 4.79 -4.44
N LEU A 56 -2.48 3.77 -4.51
CA LEU A 56 -3.77 3.78 -3.82
C LEU A 56 -3.60 3.77 -2.29
N ALA A 57 -2.63 3.03 -1.77
CA ALA A 57 -2.31 2.98 -0.34
C ALA A 57 -1.76 4.31 0.20
N ALA A 58 -1.14 5.13 -0.65
CA ALA A 58 -0.62 6.43 -0.25
C ALA A 58 -1.73 7.46 0.04
N ILE A 59 -2.87 7.37 -0.66
CA ILE A 59 -3.96 8.36 -0.55
C ILE A 59 -4.47 8.50 0.88
N PRO A 60 -4.85 7.42 1.61
CA PRO A 60 -5.28 7.55 3.00
C PRO A 60 -4.22 8.18 3.91
N GLY A 61 -2.94 7.84 3.72
CA GLY A 61 -1.84 8.38 4.55
C GLY A 61 -1.69 9.89 4.39
N PHE A 62 -1.65 10.37 3.14
CA PHE A 62 -1.57 11.80 2.85
C PHE A 62 -2.82 12.56 3.32
N MET A 63 -4.01 11.98 3.14
CA MET A 63 -5.25 12.58 3.65
C MET A 63 -5.23 12.70 5.18
N LEU A 64 -4.81 11.66 5.90
CA LEU A 64 -4.73 11.66 7.35
C LEU A 64 -3.74 12.73 7.85
N SER A 65 -2.57 12.82 7.22
CA SER A 65 -1.56 13.83 7.54
C SER A 65 -2.10 15.26 7.34
N GLY A 66 -2.84 15.50 6.26
CA GLY A 66 -3.47 16.79 5.99
C GLY A 66 -4.57 17.15 7.01
N VAL A 67 -5.42 16.18 7.37
CA VAL A 67 -6.46 16.38 8.38
C VAL A 67 -5.86 16.67 9.76
N LEU A 68 -4.81 15.96 10.18
CA LEU A 68 -4.12 16.26 11.44
C LEU A 68 -3.53 17.67 11.47
N ALA A 69 -2.94 18.11 10.35
CA ALA A 69 -2.39 19.45 10.24
C ALA A 69 -3.47 20.54 10.40
N LEU A 70 -4.66 20.32 9.83
CA LEU A 70 -5.79 21.23 9.96
C LEU A 70 -6.35 21.28 11.40
N LEU A 71 -6.46 20.12 12.06
CA LEU A 71 -6.99 20.05 13.43
C LEU A 71 -6.09 20.72 14.47
N LEU A 72 -4.78 20.81 14.21
CA LEU A 72 -3.79 21.41 15.10
C LEU A 72 -3.30 22.79 14.63
N ALA A 73 -3.99 23.40 13.67
CA ALA A 73 -3.61 24.70 13.11
C ALA A 73 -3.49 25.80 14.19
N ASP A 74 -4.29 25.71 15.26
CA ASP A 74 -4.30 26.68 16.36
C ASP A 74 -3.13 26.52 17.36
N ILE A 75 -2.32 25.44 17.24
CA ILE A 75 -1.15 25.19 18.09
C ILE A 75 0.11 25.19 17.21
N PRO A 76 0.70 26.35 16.91
CA PRO A 76 1.64 26.53 15.80
C PRO A 76 2.88 25.62 15.86
N VAL A 77 3.43 25.38 17.06
CA VAL A 77 4.61 24.52 17.24
C VAL A 77 4.25 23.04 17.09
N LEU A 78 3.14 22.61 17.71
CA LEU A 78 2.71 21.21 17.71
C LEU A 78 2.18 20.79 16.34
N GLY A 79 1.40 21.67 15.68
CA GLY A 79 0.86 21.45 14.34
C GLY A 79 1.95 21.33 13.28
N ALA A 80 2.98 22.18 13.32
CA ALA A 80 4.10 22.09 12.39
C ALA A 80 4.91 20.78 12.55
N ILE A 81 5.18 20.36 13.79
CA ILE A 81 5.90 19.11 14.08
C ILE A 81 5.09 17.90 13.63
N LEU A 82 3.77 17.87 13.92
CA LEU A 82 2.90 16.76 13.53
C LEU A 82 2.69 16.68 12.02
N ALA A 83 2.53 17.82 11.34
CA ALA A 83 2.37 17.85 9.88
C ALA A 83 3.63 17.36 9.17
N GLY A 84 4.81 17.84 9.60
CA GLY A 84 6.09 17.41 9.03
C GLY A 84 6.40 15.94 9.31
N SER A 85 6.20 15.48 10.54
CA SER A 85 6.44 14.09 10.91
C SER A 85 5.42 13.13 10.27
N GLY A 86 4.16 13.53 10.17
CA GLY A 86 3.10 12.77 9.50
C GLY A 86 3.39 12.53 8.02
N LEU A 87 3.86 13.56 7.30
CA LEU A 87 4.30 13.42 5.90
C LEU A 87 5.51 12.50 5.78
N PHE A 88 6.51 12.65 6.65
CA PHE A 88 7.70 11.81 6.64
C PHE A 88 7.36 10.34 6.90
N ILE A 89 6.57 10.05 7.94
CA ILE A 89 6.12 8.69 8.29
C ILE A 89 5.31 8.10 7.13
N THR A 90 4.38 8.88 6.55
CA THR A 90 3.61 8.45 5.37
C THR A 90 4.54 8.06 4.23
N PHE A 91 5.56 8.86 3.95
CA PHE A 91 6.51 8.58 2.88
C PHE A 91 7.28 7.28 3.12
N VAL A 92 7.76 7.05 4.34
CA VAL A 92 8.45 5.82 4.73
C VAL A 92 7.52 4.60 4.57
N ILE A 93 6.27 4.69 5.03
CA ILE A 93 5.28 3.61 4.89
C ILE A 93 4.96 3.34 3.43
N VAL A 94 4.83 4.38 2.60
CA VAL A 94 4.56 4.24 1.16
C VAL A 94 5.72 3.55 0.46
N ILE A 95 6.97 3.91 0.75
CA ILE A 95 8.16 3.24 0.17
C ILE A 95 8.18 1.76 0.57
N TYR A 96 8.01 1.47 1.86
CA TYR A 96 7.96 0.11 2.37
C TYR A 96 6.83 -0.71 1.71
N THR A 97 5.63 -0.15 1.65
CA THR A 97 4.45 -0.77 1.02
C THR A 97 4.71 -0.99 -0.47
N ALA A 98 5.37 -0.06 -1.14
CA ALA A 98 5.72 -0.16 -2.55
C ALA A 98 6.70 -1.29 -2.83
N ILE A 99 7.80 -1.36 -2.07
CA ILE A 99 8.80 -2.41 -2.27
C ILE A 99 8.18 -3.78 -2.05
N PHE A 100 7.56 -4.01 -0.88
CA PHE A 100 6.99 -5.32 -0.55
C PHE A 100 5.76 -5.66 -1.41
N GLY A 101 4.90 -4.68 -1.68
CA GLY A 101 3.72 -4.84 -2.52
C GLY A 101 4.06 -5.17 -3.97
N ILE A 102 5.09 -4.53 -4.55
CA ILE A 102 5.57 -4.85 -5.90
C ILE A 102 6.17 -6.25 -5.94
N ILE A 103 7.04 -6.60 -5.00
CA ILE A 103 7.65 -7.93 -4.96
C ILE A 103 6.55 -9.00 -4.84
N GLY A 104 5.63 -8.83 -3.88
CA GLY A 104 4.50 -9.73 -3.70
C GLY A 104 3.68 -9.87 -4.97
N ALA A 105 3.29 -8.76 -5.60
CA ALA A 105 2.46 -8.78 -6.80
C ALA A 105 3.14 -9.40 -8.02
N VAL A 106 4.45 -9.19 -8.20
CA VAL A 106 5.22 -9.89 -9.24
C VAL A 106 5.21 -11.40 -8.99
N VAL A 107 5.47 -11.84 -7.76
CA VAL A 107 5.43 -13.27 -7.40
C VAL A 107 4.03 -13.85 -7.64
N GLY A 108 2.99 -13.17 -7.19
CA GLY A 108 1.60 -13.59 -7.39
C GLY A 108 1.21 -13.70 -8.86
N GLY A 109 1.63 -12.72 -9.68
CA GLY A 109 1.40 -12.74 -11.12
C GLY A 109 2.14 -13.89 -11.82
N VAL A 110 3.39 -14.17 -11.44
CA VAL A 110 4.14 -15.32 -11.97
C VAL A 110 3.48 -16.64 -11.56
N VAL A 111 3.02 -16.77 -10.33
CA VAL A 111 2.35 -17.99 -9.86
C VAL A 111 1.04 -18.23 -10.62
N ALA A 112 0.28 -17.17 -10.92
CA ALA A 112 -0.94 -17.29 -11.72
C ALA A 112 -0.68 -17.69 -13.17
N ASP A 113 0.40 -17.21 -13.79
CA ASP A 113 0.77 -17.55 -15.17
C ASP A 113 1.21 -19.02 -15.34
N ASN A 114 1.65 -19.67 -14.25
CA ASN A 114 2.13 -21.06 -14.28
C ASN A 114 1.06 -22.10 -13.87
N ASN A 115 -0.16 -21.66 -13.59
CA ASN A 115 -1.31 -22.50 -13.23
C ASN A 115 -2.35 -22.53 -14.36
#